data_AF-A0A6G8IKZ2-F1
#
_entry.id   AF-A0A6G8IKZ2-F1
#
_cell.length_a   1.000
_cell.length_b   1.000
_cell.length_c   1.000
_cell.angle_alpha   90.00
_cell.angle_beta   90.00
_cell.angle_gamma   90.00
#
_symmetry.space_group_name_H-M   'P 1'
#
loop_
_entity.id
_entity.type
_entity.pdbx_description
1 polymer ?
#
loop_
_entity_poly.entity_id
_entity_poly.type
_entity_poly.pdbx_seq_one_letter_code
_entity_poly.pdbx_strand_id
1 'polypeptide(L)'
;MSSPSTTAGAKTWTKTTDRPLRSARKSLGIWLFARFVGVPVPWAATRQTDAVALLAFEHQRLLDLAAAGEAVPTVLAFDGHALVTSDIGTTLDYLLFQREPNQRLPLMTAAAADLAAFHARGHWHGGAQARNITWDGARFARLDFEERLVPGLPLAMVQRYDVLQLMLSLARLIEPLGPSAVHAVLSAYAAVDEAQGEALKRFIRRLLPRLARVARIAAWSSRLDGSRELMRLRTVMQGMAAFVETR
;
A
#
# COMPACT_ATOMS: atom_id res chain seq x y z
N MET A 1 3.27 -18.61 -0.39
CA MET A 1 2.84 -18.41 1.01
C MET A 1 4.10 -18.19 1.82
N SER A 2 4.09 -17.26 2.77
CA SER A 2 5.20 -17.09 3.72
C SER A 2 4.95 -17.99 4.91
N SER A 3 5.91 -18.84 5.26
CA SER A 3 5.82 -19.69 6.45
C SER A 3 6.85 -19.23 7.47
N PRO A 4 6.46 -19.05 8.74
CA PRO A 4 7.41 -18.77 9.80
C PRO A 4 8.18 -20.05 10.14
N SER A 5 9.48 -19.93 10.34
CA SER A 5 10.32 -20.96 10.95
C SER A 5 11.18 -20.32 12.04
N THR A 6 11.56 -21.11 13.04
CA THR A 6 12.48 -20.67 14.09
C THR A 6 13.74 -21.47 13.92
N THR A 7 14.82 -20.83 13.48
CA THR A 7 16.14 -21.48 13.37
C THR A 7 17.07 -20.76 14.33
N ALA A 8 17.63 -21.48 15.31
CA ALA A 8 18.55 -20.94 16.32
C ALA A 8 18.04 -19.71 17.13
N GLY A 9 16.74 -19.65 17.42
CA GLY A 9 16.13 -18.59 18.25
C GLY A 9 15.76 -17.29 17.52
N ALA A 10 16.12 -17.15 16.24
CA ALA A 10 15.65 -16.03 15.40
C ALA A 10 14.46 -16.49 14.53
N LYS A 11 13.38 -15.71 14.55
CA LYS A 11 12.21 -15.94 13.70
C LYS A 11 12.56 -15.54 12.26
N THR A 12 12.30 -16.44 11.33
CA THR A 12 12.56 -16.26 9.90
C THR A 12 11.32 -16.51 9.08
N TRP A 13 11.27 -15.91 7.89
CA TRP A 13 10.17 -16.05 6.94
C TRP A 13 10.67 -16.60 5.62
N THR A 14 10.07 -17.72 5.17
CA THR A 14 10.39 -18.34 3.89
C THR A 14 9.25 -18.15 2.90
N LYS A 15 9.56 -17.57 1.73
CA LYS A 15 8.66 -17.50 0.56
C LYS A 15 9.13 -18.49 -0.49
N THR A 16 8.23 -19.31 -1.03
CA THR A 16 8.53 -20.29 -2.09
C THR A 16 7.78 -20.00 -3.39
N THR A 17 8.24 -20.60 -4.48
CA THR A 17 7.61 -20.52 -5.81
C THR A 17 6.27 -21.24 -5.89
N ASP A 18 5.94 -22.13 -4.95
CA ASP A 18 4.69 -22.90 -4.93
C ASP A 18 3.45 -22.07 -4.55
N ARG A 19 3.60 -20.75 -4.52
CA ARG A 19 2.51 -19.82 -4.22
C ARG A 19 1.49 -19.81 -5.37
N PRO A 20 0.18 -19.86 -5.07
CA PRO A 20 -0.84 -19.74 -6.11
C PRO A 20 -0.76 -18.36 -6.74
N LEU A 21 -0.53 -18.34 -8.05
CA LEU A 21 -0.54 -17.10 -8.82
C LEU A 21 -1.97 -16.60 -9.05
N ARG A 22 -2.09 -15.30 -9.32
CA ARG A 22 -3.38 -14.67 -9.56
C ARG A 22 -4.05 -15.24 -10.81
N SER A 23 -5.29 -15.70 -10.68
CA SER A 23 -6.05 -16.23 -11.82
C SER A 23 -6.26 -15.16 -12.91
N ALA A 24 -6.41 -15.59 -14.16
CA ALA A 24 -6.59 -14.69 -15.31
C ALA A 24 -7.85 -13.81 -15.14
N ARG A 25 -8.97 -14.40 -14.70
CA ARG A 25 -10.23 -13.69 -14.43
C ARG A 25 -10.05 -12.60 -13.37
N LYS A 26 -9.37 -12.90 -12.26
CA LYS A 26 -9.11 -11.92 -11.19
C LYS A 26 -8.20 -10.80 -11.70
N SER A 27 -7.17 -11.13 -12.47
CA SER A 27 -6.25 -10.17 -13.08
C SER A 27 -6.98 -9.22 -14.04
N LEU A 28 -7.84 -9.77 -14.90
CA LEU A 28 -8.67 -8.99 -15.83
C LEU A 28 -9.63 -8.04 -15.10
N GLY A 29 -10.30 -8.52 -14.06
CA GLY A 29 -11.19 -7.68 -13.26
C GLY A 29 -10.47 -6.49 -12.61
N ILE A 30 -9.30 -6.72 -12.01
CA ILE A 30 -8.46 -5.66 -11.42
C ILE A 30 -8.02 -4.67 -12.49
N TRP A 31 -7.55 -5.16 -13.64
CA TRP A 31 -7.06 -4.32 -14.73
C TRP A 31 -8.17 -3.43 -15.31
N LEU A 32 -9.35 -3.99 -15.58
CA LEU A 32 -10.53 -3.25 -16.06
C LEU A 32 -10.98 -2.21 -15.04
N PHE A 33 -11.04 -2.58 -13.76
CA PHE A 33 -11.43 -1.65 -12.70
C PHE A 33 -10.42 -0.49 -12.58
N ALA A 34 -9.12 -0.78 -12.57
CA ALA A 34 -8.07 0.23 -12.55
C ALA A 34 -8.21 1.19 -13.74
N ARG A 35 -8.40 0.65 -14.96
CA ARG A 35 -8.63 1.44 -16.17
C ARG A 35 -9.86 2.34 -16.04
N PHE A 36 -10.97 1.81 -15.51
CA PHE A 36 -12.21 2.54 -15.28
C PHE A 36 -12.04 3.72 -14.30
N VAL A 37 -11.31 3.50 -13.20
CA VAL A 37 -10.98 4.57 -12.24
C VAL A 37 -9.82 5.46 -12.71
N GLY A 38 -9.31 5.27 -13.93
CA GLY A 38 -8.31 6.13 -14.57
C GLY A 38 -6.88 5.88 -14.08
N VAL A 39 -6.61 4.68 -13.56
CA VAL A 39 -5.34 4.21 -13.03
C VAL A 39 -4.72 3.25 -14.07
N PRO A 40 -3.75 3.69 -14.89
CA PRO A 40 -3.18 2.87 -15.98
C PRO A 40 -2.21 1.77 -15.50
N VAL A 41 -2.66 0.82 -14.67
CA VAL A 41 -1.80 -0.29 -14.22
C VAL A 41 -1.42 -1.19 -15.42
N PRO A 42 -0.13 -1.50 -15.62
CA PRO A 42 0.32 -2.39 -16.68
C PRO A 42 -0.29 -3.79 -16.53
N TRP A 43 -0.70 -4.39 -17.65
CA TRP A 43 -1.24 -5.75 -17.63
C TRP A 43 -0.26 -6.74 -16.99
N ALA A 44 1.02 -6.64 -17.32
CA ALA A 44 2.08 -7.50 -16.77
C ALA A 44 2.20 -7.41 -15.24
N ALA A 45 1.94 -6.24 -14.64
CA ALA A 45 1.90 -6.09 -13.19
C ALA A 45 0.62 -6.73 -12.59
N THR A 46 -0.52 -6.62 -13.29
CA THR A 46 -1.77 -7.25 -12.82
C THR A 46 -1.79 -8.78 -13.01
N ARG A 47 -1.15 -9.28 -14.06
CA ARG A 47 -1.14 -10.68 -14.48
C ARG A 47 0.25 -11.28 -14.29
N GLN A 48 0.49 -11.68 -13.05
CA GLN A 48 1.67 -12.41 -12.64
C GLN A 48 1.56 -13.89 -13.05
N THR A 49 2.46 -14.37 -13.90
CA THR A 49 2.48 -15.75 -14.44
C THR A 49 3.72 -16.55 -14.08
N ASP A 50 4.75 -15.90 -13.56
CA ASP A 50 6.06 -16.51 -13.29
C ASP A 50 6.44 -16.28 -11.83
N ALA A 51 6.34 -17.33 -11.02
CA ALA A 51 6.64 -17.27 -9.60
C ALA A 51 8.14 -17.12 -9.31
N VAL A 52 8.99 -17.76 -10.13
CA VAL A 52 10.46 -17.70 -10.01
C VAL A 52 10.93 -16.27 -10.27
N ALA A 53 10.47 -15.67 -11.38
CA ALA A 53 10.84 -14.30 -11.72
C ALA A 53 10.35 -13.26 -10.70
N LEU A 54 9.20 -13.50 -10.06
CA LEU A 54 8.71 -12.61 -8.99
C LEU A 54 9.55 -12.73 -7.72
N LEU A 55 9.93 -13.95 -7.35
CA LEU A 55 10.76 -14.18 -6.18
C LEU A 55 12.17 -13.60 -6.36
N ALA A 56 12.76 -13.79 -7.55
CA ALA A 56 14.02 -13.18 -7.93
C ALA A 56 13.95 -11.64 -7.95
N PHE A 57 12.83 -11.08 -8.44
CA PHE A 57 12.61 -9.63 -8.41
C PHE A 57 12.52 -9.09 -6.98
N GLU A 58 11.75 -9.75 -6.11
CA GLU A 58 11.64 -9.36 -4.70
C GLU A 58 13.00 -9.45 -4.00
N HIS A 59 13.75 -10.54 -4.22
CA HIS A 59 15.10 -10.71 -3.70
C HIS A 59 15.99 -9.52 -4.10
N GLN A 60 16.04 -9.17 -5.38
CA GLN A 60 16.84 -8.03 -5.83
C GLN A 60 16.37 -6.71 -5.22
N ARG A 61 15.05 -6.48 -5.12
CA ARG A 61 14.51 -5.27 -4.48
C ARG A 61 14.92 -5.15 -3.02
N LEU A 62 14.94 -6.24 -2.28
CA LEU A 62 15.41 -6.25 -0.89
C LEU A 62 16.89 -5.92 -0.78
N LEU A 63 17.73 -6.48 -1.65
CA LEU A 63 19.16 -6.17 -1.68
C LEU A 63 19.41 -4.68 -2.02
N ASP A 64 18.75 -4.16 -3.05
CA ASP A 64 18.90 -2.76 -3.47
C ASP A 64 18.46 -1.79 -2.37
N LEU A 65 17.35 -2.08 -1.69
CA LEU A 65 16.82 -1.25 -0.61
C LEU A 65 17.70 -1.32 0.64
N ALA A 66 18.18 -2.51 1.01
CA ALA A 66 19.12 -2.67 2.11
C ALA A 66 20.44 -1.92 1.84
N ALA A 67 20.96 -1.98 0.60
CA ALA A 67 22.14 -1.23 0.19
C ALA A 67 21.92 0.30 0.23
N ALA A 68 20.69 0.76 0.02
CA ALA A 68 20.29 2.16 0.18
C ALA A 68 20.03 2.57 1.65
N GLY A 69 20.20 1.64 2.61
CA GLY A 69 19.97 1.90 4.04
C GLY A 69 18.50 1.89 4.46
N GLU A 70 17.59 1.40 3.60
CA GLU A 70 16.18 1.29 3.93
C GLU A 70 15.90 0.15 4.90
N ALA A 71 14.92 0.35 5.77
CA ALA A 71 14.49 -0.66 6.73
C ALA A 71 13.64 -1.73 6.04
N VAL A 72 14.28 -2.84 5.68
CA VAL A 72 13.69 -4.02 5.03
C VAL A 72 14.19 -5.32 5.67
N PRO A 73 13.52 -6.47 5.46
CA PRO A 73 14.01 -7.75 5.93
C PRO A 73 15.39 -8.06 5.36
N THR A 74 16.30 -8.54 6.21
CA THR A 74 17.60 -9.03 5.76
C THR A 74 17.38 -10.32 4.99
N VAL A 75 17.96 -10.42 3.79
CA VAL A 75 18.02 -11.66 3.02
C VAL A 75 19.00 -12.60 3.69
N LEU A 76 18.51 -13.77 4.13
CA LEU A 76 19.32 -14.80 4.80
C LEU A 76 19.74 -15.90 3.83
N ALA A 77 18.87 -16.25 2.89
CA ALA A 77 19.15 -17.22 1.83
C ALA A 77 18.25 -16.97 0.62
N PHE A 78 18.77 -17.24 -0.58
CA PHE A 78 18.01 -17.29 -1.81
C PHE A 78 18.63 -18.32 -2.76
N ASP A 79 17.83 -19.28 -3.23
CA ASP A 79 18.27 -20.37 -4.14
C ASP A 79 17.56 -20.36 -5.50
N GLY A 80 16.77 -19.31 -5.78
CA GLY A 80 15.93 -19.21 -6.98
C GLY A 80 14.50 -19.70 -6.79
N HIS A 81 14.25 -20.59 -5.83
CA HIS A 81 12.94 -21.20 -5.55
C HIS A 81 12.39 -20.88 -4.17
N ALA A 82 13.26 -20.52 -3.23
CA ALA A 82 12.97 -20.09 -1.89
C ALA A 82 13.76 -18.82 -1.55
N LEU A 83 13.09 -17.87 -0.92
CA LEU A 83 13.66 -16.65 -0.35
C LEU A 83 13.42 -16.67 1.16
N VAL A 84 14.49 -16.70 1.94
CA VAL A 84 14.46 -16.70 3.41
C VAL A 84 14.89 -15.33 3.90
N THR A 85 14.09 -14.73 4.78
CA THR A 85 14.31 -13.38 5.31
C THR A 85 14.19 -13.34 6.83
N SER A 86 14.83 -12.35 7.46
CA SER A 86 14.65 -12.06 8.89
C SER A 86 13.24 -11.57 9.21
N ASP A 87 12.76 -11.80 10.43
CA ASP A 87 11.58 -11.10 10.95
C ASP A 87 11.88 -9.61 11.16
N ILE A 88 10.92 -8.74 10.80
CA ILE A 88 11.02 -7.27 10.96
C ILE A 88 9.92 -6.71 11.88
N GLY A 89 9.39 -7.55 12.77
CA GLY A 89 8.43 -7.15 13.79
C GLY A 89 6.97 -7.14 13.33
N THR A 90 6.16 -6.44 14.10
CA THR A 90 4.69 -6.48 13.99
C THR A 90 4.18 -5.53 12.91
N THR A 91 3.21 -6.00 12.12
CA THR A 91 2.61 -5.22 11.04
C THR A 91 1.77 -4.05 11.57
N LEU A 92 1.77 -2.95 10.82
CA LEU A 92 1.08 -1.72 11.15
C LEU A 92 -0.44 -1.93 11.23
N ASP A 93 -1.02 -2.76 10.34
CA ASP A 93 -2.44 -3.08 10.38
C ASP A 93 -2.85 -3.79 11.68
N TYR A 94 -2.02 -4.72 12.17
CA TYR A 94 -2.23 -5.41 13.44
C TYR A 94 -2.08 -4.43 14.62
N LEU A 95 -1.03 -3.60 14.61
CA LEU A 95 -0.81 -2.60 15.66
C LEU A 95 -1.94 -1.59 15.76
N LEU A 96 -2.46 -1.12 14.62
CA LEU A 96 -3.59 -0.20 14.59
C LEU A 96 -4.89 -0.87 15.06
N PHE A 97 -5.08 -2.15 14.76
CA PHE A 97 -6.26 -2.90 15.22
C PHE A 97 -6.27 -3.03 16.75
N GLN A 98 -5.12 -3.30 17.36
CA GLN A 98 -4.97 -3.46 18.82
C GLN A 98 -5.06 -2.14 19.61
N ARG A 99 -4.95 -0.99 18.93
CA ARG A 99 -4.97 0.32 19.56
C ARG A 99 -6.38 0.87 19.74
N GLU A 100 -6.55 1.66 20.79
CA GLU A 100 -7.73 2.48 21.01
C GLU A 100 -7.92 3.49 19.87
N PRO A 101 -9.18 3.84 19.50
CA PRO A 101 -9.45 4.73 18.37
C PRO A 101 -8.66 6.05 18.38
N ASN A 102 -8.51 6.68 19.55
CA ASN A 102 -7.76 7.93 19.72
C ASN A 102 -6.24 7.79 19.50
N GLN A 103 -5.70 6.57 19.60
CA GLN A 103 -4.27 6.29 19.39
C GLN A 103 -3.94 5.87 17.95
N ARG A 104 -4.95 5.62 17.11
CA ARG A 104 -4.75 5.17 15.72
C ARG A 104 -4.28 6.28 14.83
N LEU A 105 -4.92 7.45 14.90
CA LEU A 105 -4.65 8.56 13.99
C LEU A 105 -3.17 9.02 14.03
N PRO A 106 -2.54 9.24 15.21
CA PRO A 106 -1.13 9.61 15.26
C PRO A 106 -0.20 8.60 14.55
N LEU A 107 -0.46 7.30 14.71
CA LEU A 107 0.34 6.26 14.06
C LEU A 107 0.08 6.19 12.55
N MET A 108 -1.16 6.42 12.11
CA MET A 108 -1.50 6.52 10.68
C MET A 108 -0.82 7.72 10.01
N THR A 109 -0.80 8.88 10.67
CA THR A 109 -0.11 10.08 10.16
C THR A 109 1.40 9.88 10.13
N ALA A 110 1.97 9.22 11.15
CA ALA A 110 3.39 8.89 11.17
C ALA A 110 3.77 7.94 10.02
N ALA A 111 2.96 6.92 9.75
CA ALA A 111 3.19 6.00 8.63
C ALA A 111 3.10 6.70 7.27
N ALA A 112 2.21 7.68 7.12
CA ALA A 112 2.09 8.46 5.89
C ALA A 112 3.28 9.41 5.69
N ALA A 113 3.76 10.07 6.74
CA ALA A 113 4.98 10.88 6.69
C ALA A 113 6.22 10.02 6.36
N ASP A 114 6.34 8.83 6.96
CA ASP A 114 7.41 7.89 6.65
C ASP A 114 7.36 7.41 5.19
N LEU A 115 6.16 7.16 4.65
CA LEU A 115 5.98 6.85 3.23
C LEU A 115 6.42 7.99 2.32
N ALA A 116 6.13 9.24 2.67
CA ALA A 116 6.60 10.39 1.91
C ALA A 116 8.13 10.53 1.95
N ALA A 117 8.76 10.30 3.10
CA ALA A 117 10.21 10.34 3.23
C ALA A 117 10.88 9.24 2.38
N PHE A 118 10.30 8.03 2.37
CA PHE A 118 10.73 6.93 1.50
C PHE A 118 10.61 7.30 0.01
N HIS A 119 9.53 7.96 -0.38
CA HIS A 119 9.34 8.42 -1.76
C HIS A 119 10.26 9.59 -2.14
N ALA A 120 10.58 10.49 -1.22
CA ALA A 120 11.51 11.60 -1.42
C ALA A 120 12.92 11.11 -1.79
N ARG A 121 13.31 9.93 -1.29
CA ARG A 121 14.58 9.26 -1.64
C ARG A 121 14.52 8.49 -2.96
N GLY A 122 13.42 8.62 -3.73
CA GLY A 122 13.24 7.96 -5.03
C GLY A 122 12.79 6.51 -4.93
N HIS A 123 12.43 6.03 -3.74
CA HIS A 123 11.95 4.67 -3.56
C HIS A 123 10.43 4.56 -3.70
N TRP A 124 9.97 3.33 -3.81
CA TRP A 124 8.57 2.94 -3.97
C TRP A 124 8.40 1.48 -3.53
N HIS A 125 7.17 1.12 -3.20
CA HIS A 125 6.82 -0.21 -2.71
C HIS A 125 5.99 -1.01 -3.73
N GLY A 126 4.99 -0.38 -4.34
CA GLY A 126 4.02 -0.99 -5.26
C GLY A 126 2.89 -1.77 -4.60
N GLY A 127 3.00 -1.96 -3.28
CA GLY A 127 2.06 -2.69 -2.43
C GLY A 127 2.01 -2.11 -1.02
N ALA A 128 2.07 -0.77 -0.87
CA ALA A 128 2.19 -0.06 0.41
C ALA A 128 0.94 -0.10 1.30
N GLN A 129 0.32 -1.27 1.45
CA GLN A 129 -0.77 -1.50 2.39
C GLN A 129 -0.21 -1.60 3.81
N ALA A 130 -0.99 -1.22 4.82
CA ALA A 130 -0.56 -1.27 6.22
C ALA A 130 -0.09 -2.66 6.69
N ARG A 131 -0.58 -3.75 6.08
CA ARG A 131 -0.11 -5.12 6.35
C ARG A 131 1.33 -5.42 5.89
N ASN A 132 1.85 -4.61 4.96
CA ASN A 132 3.19 -4.74 4.40
C ASN A 132 4.18 -3.74 5.02
N ILE A 133 3.74 -3.01 6.05
CA ILE A 133 4.54 -2.08 6.83
C ILE A 133 4.62 -2.63 8.25
N THR A 134 5.78 -2.58 8.89
CA THR A 134 5.95 -2.88 10.31
C THR A 134 6.41 -1.65 11.07
N TRP A 135 6.20 -1.63 12.38
CA TRP A 135 6.65 -0.56 13.25
C TRP A 135 7.06 -1.12 14.60
N ASP A 136 8.29 -0.81 15.05
CA ASP A 136 8.86 -1.32 16.29
C ASP A 136 8.78 -0.32 17.46
N GLY A 137 8.10 0.81 17.27
CA GLY A 137 8.06 1.91 18.24
C GLY A 137 8.95 3.09 17.84
N ALA A 138 9.97 2.85 17.01
CA ALA A 138 10.94 3.87 16.61
C ALA A 138 11.01 4.05 15.09
N ARG A 139 11.03 2.94 14.32
CA ARG A 139 11.19 2.96 12.87
C ARG A 139 10.10 2.18 12.17
N PHE A 140 9.74 2.65 10.98
CA PHE A 140 8.93 1.87 10.05
C PHE A 140 9.84 1.04 9.17
N ALA A 141 9.41 -0.20 8.91
CA ALA A 141 10.05 -1.07 7.93
C ALA A 141 9.00 -1.61 6.95
N ARG A 142 9.44 -2.10 5.80
CA ARG A 142 8.55 -2.56 4.71
C ARG A 142 8.95 -3.95 4.25
N LEU A 143 7.95 -4.76 3.91
CA LEU A 143 8.14 -6.12 3.40
C LEU A 143 7.29 -6.35 2.16
N ASP A 144 7.52 -7.45 1.43
CA ASP A 144 6.68 -7.86 0.30
C ASP A 144 6.80 -6.95 -0.95
N PHE A 145 8.03 -6.77 -1.44
CA PHE A 145 8.37 -5.97 -2.63
C PHE A 145 8.24 -6.73 -3.95
N GLU A 146 7.11 -7.42 -4.15
CA GLU A 146 6.90 -8.31 -5.31
C GLU A 146 6.33 -7.62 -6.56
N GLU A 147 5.82 -6.39 -6.42
CA GLU A 147 5.05 -5.73 -7.46
C GLU A 147 5.96 -5.12 -8.54
N ARG A 148 5.92 -5.64 -9.77
CA ARG A 148 6.76 -5.20 -10.89
C ARG A 148 6.14 -4.03 -11.65
N LEU A 149 6.06 -2.87 -11.01
CA LEU A 149 5.40 -1.69 -11.59
C LEU A 149 6.35 -0.84 -12.44
N VAL A 150 7.63 -0.72 -12.07
CA VAL A 150 8.66 -0.03 -12.84
C VAL A 150 9.41 -1.06 -13.71
N PRO A 151 9.74 -0.74 -14.99
CA PRO A 151 9.54 0.53 -15.70
C PRO A 151 8.18 0.69 -16.40
N GLY A 152 7.23 -0.24 -16.20
CA GLY A 152 5.91 -0.20 -16.84
C GLY A 152 5.06 1.03 -16.48
N LEU A 153 5.38 1.70 -15.36
CA LEU A 153 4.82 2.97 -14.92
C LEU A 153 5.94 3.95 -14.54
N PRO A 154 5.73 5.26 -14.77
CA PRO A 154 6.61 6.28 -14.21
C PRO A 154 6.64 6.18 -12.68
N LEU A 155 7.83 6.31 -12.08
CA LEU A 155 8.04 6.25 -10.62
C LEU A 155 7.04 7.12 -9.85
N ALA A 156 6.86 8.36 -10.27
CA ALA A 156 5.94 9.30 -9.62
C ALA A 156 4.48 8.81 -9.64
N MET A 157 4.07 7.97 -10.61
CA MET A 157 2.75 7.35 -10.60
C MET A 157 2.68 6.19 -9.61
N VAL A 158 3.73 5.37 -9.55
CA VAL A 158 3.83 4.25 -8.60
C VAL A 158 3.74 4.75 -7.15
N GLN A 159 4.48 5.81 -6.82
CA GLN A 159 4.44 6.45 -5.50
C GLN A 159 3.03 6.96 -5.14
N ARG A 160 2.26 7.51 -6.09
CA ARG A 160 0.87 7.91 -5.85
C ARG A 160 -0.05 6.72 -5.58
N TYR A 161 0.23 5.56 -6.20
CA TYR A 161 -0.51 4.33 -5.92
C TYR A 161 -0.19 3.77 -4.55
N ASP A 162 1.07 3.87 -4.11
CA ASP A 162 1.44 3.51 -2.74
C ASP A 162 0.63 4.32 -1.72
N VAL A 163 0.47 5.64 -1.93
CA VAL A 163 -0.37 6.47 -1.05
C VAL A 163 -1.83 6.03 -1.06
N LEU A 164 -2.41 5.73 -2.22
CA LEU A 164 -3.78 5.20 -2.29
C LEU A 164 -3.92 3.83 -1.62
N GLN A 165 -2.96 2.93 -1.81
CA GLN A 165 -2.97 1.60 -1.21
C GLN A 165 -2.90 1.69 0.31
N LEU A 166 -2.02 2.54 0.84
CA LEU A 166 -1.98 2.85 2.26
C LEU A 166 -3.34 3.36 2.71
N MET A 167 -3.87 4.39 2.06
CA MET A 167 -5.12 5.03 2.45
C MET A 167 -6.32 4.06 2.46
N LEU A 168 -6.46 3.27 1.40
CA LEU A 168 -7.54 2.29 1.27
C LEU A 168 -7.39 1.14 2.26
N SER A 169 -6.15 0.72 2.57
CA SER A 169 -5.91 -0.30 3.60
C SER A 169 -6.29 0.19 5.01
N LEU A 170 -6.20 1.50 5.26
CA LEU A 170 -6.59 2.13 6.53
C LEU A 170 -8.09 2.41 6.63
N ALA A 171 -8.84 2.37 5.52
CA ALA A 171 -10.22 2.87 5.44
C ALA A 171 -11.16 2.26 6.49
N ARG A 172 -11.01 0.97 6.82
CA ARG A 172 -11.79 0.31 7.89
C ARG A 172 -11.58 0.95 9.26
N LEU A 173 -10.34 1.30 9.59
CA LEU A 173 -9.97 1.84 10.90
C LEU A 173 -10.15 3.35 10.97
N ILE A 174 -10.17 4.01 9.81
CA ILE A 174 -10.38 5.45 9.67
C ILE A 174 -11.85 5.84 9.66
N GLU A 175 -12.73 4.98 9.14
CA GLU A 175 -14.15 5.32 9.02
C GLU A 175 -14.79 5.79 10.35
N PRO A 176 -14.54 5.15 11.50
CA PRO A 176 -15.03 5.64 12.79
C PRO A 176 -14.43 6.97 13.25
N LEU A 177 -13.28 7.38 12.71
CA LEU A 177 -12.62 8.65 13.00
C LEU A 177 -13.11 9.79 12.08
N GLY A 178 -13.81 9.43 11.00
CA GLY A 178 -14.41 10.36 10.06
C GLY A 178 -13.45 10.96 9.01
N PRO A 179 -13.98 11.83 8.13
CA PRO A 179 -13.24 12.38 7.00
C PRO A 179 -12.03 13.24 7.37
N SER A 180 -12.04 13.89 8.54
CA SER A 180 -10.90 14.69 9.04
C SER A 180 -9.66 13.84 9.28
N ALA A 181 -9.82 12.56 9.65
CA ALA A 181 -8.70 11.63 9.80
C ALA A 181 -8.02 11.31 8.46
N VAL A 182 -8.81 11.15 7.39
CA VAL A 182 -8.29 10.96 6.02
C VAL A 182 -7.50 12.21 5.58
N HIS A 183 -8.07 13.40 5.83
CA HIS A 183 -7.39 14.67 5.55
C HIS A 183 -6.06 14.77 6.30
N ALA A 184 -6.03 14.44 7.60
CA ALA A 184 -4.83 14.48 8.41
C ALA A 184 -3.74 13.52 7.90
N VAL A 185 -4.11 12.30 7.52
CA VAL A 185 -3.16 11.31 6.97
C VAL A 185 -2.56 11.77 5.64
N LEU A 186 -3.37 12.30 4.72
CA LEU A 186 -2.89 12.83 3.44
C LEU A 186 -2.05 14.09 3.63
N SER A 187 -2.43 14.95 4.59
CA SER A 187 -1.67 16.15 4.94
C SER A 187 -0.31 15.80 5.54
N ALA A 188 -0.23 14.76 6.38
CA ALA A 188 1.03 14.28 6.93
C ALA A 188 1.99 13.78 5.84
N TYR A 189 1.47 13.09 4.80
CA TYR A 189 2.27 12.74 3.63
C TYR A 189 2.75 14.00 2.89
N ALA A 190 1.84 14.94 2.62
CA ALA A 190 2.13 16.13 1.82
C ALA A 190 3.08 17.12 2.51
N ALA A 191 3.13 17.12 3.85
CA ALA A 191 3.97 18.03 4.63
C ALA A 191 5.48 17.70 4.56
N VAL A 192 5.85 16.49 4.17
CA VAL A 192 7.26 16.08 4.08
C VAL A 192 7.95 16.67 2.85
N ASP A 193 7.22 16.77 1.73
CA ASP A 193 7.72 17.30 0.46
C ASP A 193 6.57 17.98 -0.29
N GLU A 194 6.68 19.30 -0.45
CA GLU A 194 5.64 20.14 -1.06
C GLU A 194 5.34 19.73 -2.51
N ALA A 195 6.36 19.39 -3.30
CA ALA A 195 6.19 19.00 -4.69
C ALA A 195 5.44 17.67 -4.80
N GLN A 196 5.73 16.71 -3.93
CA GLN A 196 4.99 15.46 -3.81
C GLN A 196 3.55 15.70 -3.34
N GLY A 197 3.36 16.57 -2.35
CA GLY A 197 2.05 16.99 -1.85
C GLY A 197 1.16 17.56 -2.95
N GLU A 198 1.68 18.51 -3.73
CA GLU A 198 0.94 19.12 -4.85
C GLU A 198 0.69 18.14 -6.00
N ALA A 199 1.64 17.23 -6.27
CA ALA A 199 1.43 16.15 -7.23
C ALA A 199 0.32 15.18 -6.77
N LEU A 200 0.27 14.85 -5.48
CA LEU A 200 -0.76 14.01 -4.88
C LEU A 200 -2.13 14.71 -4.92
N LYS A 201 -2.22 15.99 -4.54
CA LYS A 201 -3.46 16.77 -4.65
C LYS A 201 -3.99 16.76 -6.09
N ARG A 202 -3.15 17.06 -7.08
CA ARG A 202 -3.54 17.02 -8.52
C ARG A 202 -4.03 15.63 -8.94
N PHE A 203 -3.40 14.58 -8.46
CA PHE A 203 -3.81 13.22 -8.76
C PHE A 203 -5.18 12.88 -8.14
N ILE A 204 -5.39 13.21 -6.86
CA ILE A 204 -6.66 12.98 -6.16
C ILE A 204 -7.80 13.78 -6.81
N ARG A 205 -7.58 15.05 -7.20
CA ARG A 205 -8.59 15.87 -7.93
C ARG A 205 -9.10 15.17 -9.19
N ARG A 206 -8.23 14.46 -9.93
CA ARG A 206 -8.61 13.70 -11.14
C ARG A 206 -9.29 12.37 -10.83
N LEU A 207 -9.00 11.78 -9.68
CA LEU A 207 -9.55 10.50 -9.24
C LEU A 207 -10.97 10.65 -8.67
N LEU A 208 -11.21 11.70 -7.88
CA LEU A 208 -12.45 11.94 -7.14
C LEU A 208 -13.74 11.81 -8.01
N PRO A 209 -13.86 12.42 -9.19
CA PRO A 209 -15.07 12.30 -10.01
C PRO A 209 -15.36 10.86 -10.45
N ARG A 210 -14.31 10.04 -10.64
CA ARG A 210 -14.45 8.64 -11.03
C ARG A 210 -14.89 7.79 -9.85
N LEU A 211 -14.32 8.00 -8.66
CA LEU A 211 -14.78 7.36 -7.44
C LEU A 211 -16.24 7.74 -7.10
N ALA A 212 -16.61 9.00 -7.31
CA ALA A 212 -17.99 9.46 -7.16
C ALA A 212 -18.96 8.76 -8.12
N ARG A 213 -18.52 8.43 -9.33
CA ARG A 213 -19.33 7.61 -10.26
C ARG A 213 -19.48 6.18 -9.76
N VAL A 214 -18.41 5.55 -9.27
CA VAL A 214 -18.46 4.21 -8.65
C VAL A 214 -19.44 4.20 -7.48
N ALA A 215 -19.32 5.16 -6.56
CA ALA A 215 -20.16 5.25 -5.38
C ALA A 215 -21.64 5.47 -5.74
N ARG A 216 -21.93 6.30 -6.75
CA ARG A 216 -23.31 6.49 -7.25
C ARG A 216 -23.92 5.23 -7.84
N ILE A 217 -23.16 4.50 -8.66
CA ILE A 217 -23.63 3.23 -9.25
C ILE A 217 -23.87 2.19 -8.16
N ALA A 218 -22.97 2.09 -7.17
CA ALA A 218 -23.16 1.18 -6.04
C ALA A 218 -24.42 1.53 -5.23
N ALA A 219 -24.68 2.82 -5.02
CA ALA A 219 -25.85 3.30 -4.27
C ALA A 219 -27.20 2.99 -4.96
N TRP A 220 -27.23 2.63 -6.24
CA TRP A 220 -28.48 2.21 -6.91
C TRP A 220 -29.02 0.88 -6.37
N SER A 221 -28.18 0.10 -5.69
CA SER A 221 -28.62 -1.09 -4.97
C SER A 221 -28.77 -0.75 -3.49
N SER A 222 -30.00 -0.85 -2.96
CA SER A 222 -30.28 -0.65 -1.52
C SER A 222 -29.40 -1.53 -0.61
N ARG A 223 -29.06 -2.74 -1.07
CA ARG A 223 -28.12 -3.65 -0.39
C ARG A 223 -26.70 -3.08 -0.30
N LEU A 224 -26.23 -2.42 -1.35
CA LEU A 224 -24.88 -1.86 -1.40
C LEU A 224 -24.80 -0.46 -0.79
N ASP A 225 -25.91 0.29 -0.81
CA ASP A 225 -25.97 1.67 -0.32
C ASP A 225 -25.63 1.78 1.18
N GLY A 226 -26.13 0.83 1.98
CA GLY A 226 -25.80 0.73 3.42
C GLY A 226 -24.58 -0.13 3.73
N SER A 227 -23.83 -0.59 2.72
CA SER A 227 -22.69 -1.49 2.96
C SER A 227 -21.53 -0.75 3.63
N ARG A 228 -20.85 -1.42 4.57
CA ARG A 228 -19.66 -0.89 5.24
C ARG A 228 -18.58 -0.44 4.25
N GLU A 229 -18.43 -1.14 3.13
CA GLU A 229 -17.46 -0.76 2.10
C GLU A 229 -17.82 0.57 1.41
N LEU A 230 -19.10 0.81 1.12
CA LEU A 230 -19.51 2.08 0.54
C LEU A 230 -19.39 3.24 1.54
N MET A 231 -19.71 3.00 2.82
CA MET A 231 -19.53 3.99 3.89
C MET A 231 -18.06 4.38 4.08
N ARG A 232 -17.15 3.39 4.06
CA ARG A 232 -15.71 3.63 4.07
C ARG A 232 -15.26 4.43 2.85
N LEU A 233 -15.72 4.04 1.65
CA LEU A 233 -15.39 4.76 0.42
C LEU A 233 -15.88 6.23 0.47
N ARG A 234 -17.10 6.47 0.96
CA ARG A 234 -17.64 7.83 1.16
C ARG A 234 -16.79 8.65 2.11
N THR A 235 -16.40 8.07 3.25
CA THR A 235 -15.54 8.74 4.23
C THR A 235 -14.19 9.12 3.63
N VAL A 236 -13.55 8.18 2.91
CA VAL A 236 -12.28 8.42 2.21
C VAL A 236 -12.43 9.51 1.16
N MET A 237 -13.50 9.47 0.36
CA MET A 237 -13.74 10.49 -0.67
C MET A 237 -13.98 11.88 -0.08
N GLN A 238 -14.72 12.00 1.02
CA GLN A 238 -14.96 13.28 1.70
C GLN A 238 -13.67 13.88 2.23
N GLY A 239 -12.82 13.07 2.88
CA GLY A 239 -11.53 13.55 3.37
C GLY A 239 -10.54 13.88 2.27
N MET A 240 -10.54 13.09 1.18
CA MET A 240 -9.80 13.41 -0.05
C MET A 240 -10.25 14.74 -0.67
N ALA A 241 -11.55 15.02 -0.68
CA ALA A 241 -12.09 16.29 -1.19
C ALA A 241 -11.60 17.47 -0.34
N ALA A 242 -11.71 17.38 0.99
CA ALA A 242 -11.18 18.40 1.90
C ALA A 242 -9.66 18.61 1.71
N PHE A 243 -8.91 17.53 1.49
CA PHE A 243 -7.45 17.59 1.29
C PHE A 243 -7.07 18.35 0.02
N VAL A 244 -7.80 18.17 -1.08
CA VAL A 244 -7.49 18.86 -2.34
C VAL A 244 -7.93 20.33 -2.38
N GLU A 245 -8.86 20.72 -1.50
CA GLU A 245 -9.37 22.08 -1.33
C GLU A 245 -8.49 22.92 -0.40
N THR A 246 -7.70 22.28 0.47
CA THR A 246 -6.73 22.97 1.32
C THR A 246 -5.63 23.58 0.44
N ARG A 247 -5.43 24.90 0.55
CA ARG A 247 -4.36 25.63 -0.14
C ARG A 247 -3.01 25.01 0.22
#